data_AF-A0A402AHP7-F1
#
_entry.id   AF-A0A402AHP7-F1
#
_cell.length_a   1.000
_cell.length_b   1.000
_cell.length_c   1.000
_cell.angle_alpha   90.00
_cell.angle_beta   90.00
_cell.angle_gamma   90.00
#
_symmetry.space_group_name_H-M   'P 1'
#
loop_
_entity.id
_entity.type
_entity.pdbx_description
1 polymer ?
#
loop_
_entity_poly.entity_id
_entity_poly.type
_entity_poly.pdbx_seq_one_letter_code
_entity_poly.pdbx_strand_id
1 'polypeptide(L)'
;MTFFVSDEAVDQSRAVQLPVTGFRSGDPVLDKAFRIAIGDIVGNIVPFKDGLLEQPSQTLIAGLDYSTPWTRDTAINTWNGAGLLFPQVTYNTLLSVLKREGEEVLIDGQYWDAISWTVGAWYHYLWTGDKAFLSLAFEAVRNSLAYFEATEFDGDLKLFRGPACYGDGVAAYPDFYARTNGSSSILDWVTANPDQAASTGFGIPMHALSTNCLYYAAYHLLNSMASELECPIDPVWEQKAQALKAAIQKHFWNAETGSYRYYVDDFGSSEHQEGMGMLLCSFLALRMLSRRARSYSSSM
;
A
#
# COMPACT_ATOMS: atom_id res chain seq x y z
N MET A 1 -0.70 -58.70 14.96
CA MET A 1 -0.51 -58.47 13.50
C MET A 1 -1.77 -57.78 13.03
N THR A 2 -1.78 -56.55 12.54
CA THR A 2 -0.68 -55.68 12.13
C THR A 2 -1.20 -54.24 12.24
N PHE A 3 -0.39 -53.36 12.79
CA PHE A 3 -0.62 -51.92 12.82
C PHE A 3 -0.53 -51.35 11.40
N PHE A 4 -1.38 -50.36 11.09
CA PHE A 4 -0.97 -49.20 10.30
C PHE A 4 -1.59 -47.93 10.92
N VAL A 5 -0.68 -47.21 11.58
CA VAL A 5 -0.67 -45.80 11.98
C VAL A 5 -0.28 -45.02 10.70
N SER A 6 -0.70 -43.82 10.35
CA SER A 6 -1.44 -42.71 10.99
C SER A 6 -1.98 -41.81 9.88
N ASP A 7 -3.12 -41.17 10.14
CA ASP A 7 -3.46 -39.87 9.57
C ASP A 7 -2.37 -38.86 9.95
N GLU A 8 -1.62 -38.34 8.97
CA GLU A 8 -0.94 -37.05 9.16
C GLU A 8 -1.97 -35.94 8.99
N ALA A 9 -2.76 -35.74 10.04
CA ALA A 9 -3.36 -34.44 10.29
C ALA A 9 -2.20 -33.45 10.51
N VAL A 10 -1.99 -32.59 9.53
CA VAL A 10 -1.06 -31.44 9.62
C VAL A 10 -1.42 -30.67 10.89
N ASP A 11 -0.45 -30.53 11.82
CA ASP A 11 -0.62 -29.86 13.11
C ASP A 11 -1.11 -28.41 12.94
N GLN A 12 -2.39 -28.21 13.23
CA GLN A 12 -3.16 -26.96 13.08
C GLN A 12 -2.93 -25.96 14.23
N SER A 13 -1.80 -26.03 14.93
CA SER A 13 -1.57 -25.26 16.15
C SER A 13 -0.14 -24.77 16.34
N ARG A 14 0.63 -24.53 15.27
CA ARG A 14 1.98 -23.95 15.43
C ARG A 14 1.87 -22.62 16.19
N ALA A 15 2.31 -22.64 17.44
CA ALA A 15 2.42 -21.46 18.27
C ALA A 15 3.16 -20.38 17.49
N VAL A 16 2.69 -19.14 17.57
CA VAL A 16 3.41 -18.00 16.99
C VAL A 16 4.81 -18.02 17.55
N GLN A 17 5.78 -18.37 16.71
CA GLN A 17 7.17 -18.43 17.11
C GLN A 17 7.64 -17.00 17.23
N LEU A 18 7.87 -16.55 18.47
CA LEU A 18 8.42 -15.22 18.70
C LEU A 18 9.79 -15.11 18.02
N PRO A 19 10.11 -13.96 17.41
CA PRO A 19 11.41 -13.75 16.82
C PRO A 19 12.50 -13.97 17.88
N VAL A 20 13.50 -14.79 17.55
CA VAL A 20 14.68 -15.02 18.41
C VAL A 20 15.47 -13.73 18.62
N THR A 21 15.34 -12.79 17.69
CA THR A 21 15.95 -11.46 17.72
C THR A 21 15.22 -10.53 18.68
N GLY A 22 15.86 -10.25 19.81
CA GLY A 22 15.52 -9.12 20.68
C GLY A 22 16.25 -7.84 20.25
N PHE A 23 15.60 -6.69 20.42
CA PHE A 23 16.24 -5.39 20.28
C PHE A 23 16.84 -4.96 21.62
N ARG A 24 18.10 -4.51 21.60
CA ARG A 24 18.76 -3.84 22.73
C ARG A 24 19.60 -2.69 22.20
N SER A 25 19.25 -1.48 22.59
CA SER A 25 19.94 -0.25 22.23
C SER A 25 20.89 0.24 23.32
N GLY A 26 20.72 -0.25 24.56
CA GLY A 26 21.36 0.33 25.75
C GLY A 26 20.58 1.50 26.35
N ASP A 27 19.53 1.98 25.67
CA ASP A 27 18.55 2.92 26.19
C ASP A 27 17.31 2.15 26.70
N PRO A 28 17.02 2.16 28.02
CA PRO A 28 15.87 1.45 28.58
C PRO A 28 14.51 1.90 28.01
N VAL A 29 14.38 3.14 27.54
CA VAL A 29 13.14 3.67 26.97
C VAL A 29 12.88 3.03 25.61
N LEU A 30 13.88 2.98 24.74
CA LEU A 30 13.77 2.36 23.41
C LEU A 30 13.57 0.85 23.52
N ASP A 31 14.28 0.20 24.43
CA ASP A 31 14.14 -1.25 24.66
C ASP A 31 12.73 -1.60 25.17
N LYS A 32 12.17 -0.76 26.05
CA LYS A 32 10.77 -0.90 26.51
C LYS A 32 9.77 -0.63 25.38
N ALA A 33 9.99 0.41 24.57
CA ALA A 33 9.12 0.74 23.45
C ALA A 33 9.05 -0.41 22.43
N PHE A 34 10.21 -0.99 22.07
CA PHE A 34 10.26 -2.17 21.21
C PHE A 34 9.51 -3.35 21.82
N ARG A 35 9.71 -3.63 23.11
CA ARG A 35 9.01 -4.72 23.79
C ARG A 35 7.49 -4.54 23.76
N ILE A 36 7.00 -3.31 23.93
CA ILE A 36 5.56 -3.00 23.84
C ILE A 36 5.06 -3.23 22.41
N ALA A 37 5.80 -2.75 21.40
CA ALA A 37 5.43 -2.92 19.99
C ALA A 37 5.34 -4.41 19.58
N ILE A 38 6.27 -5.26 20.06
CA ILE A 38 6.16 -6.71 19.84
C ILE A 38 4.92 -7.29 20.51
N GLY A 39 4.58 -6.84 21.72
CA GLY A 39 3.36 -7.24 22.41
C GLY A 39 2.10 -6.87 21.63
N ASP A 40 2.07 -5.68 21.05
CA ASP A 40 0.97 -5.20 20.21
C ASP A 40 0.83 -6.03 18.93
N ILE A 41 1.92 -6.26 18.19
CA ILE A 41 1.88 -7.13 17.00
C ILE A 41 1.38 -8.52 17.36
N VAL A 42 1.97 -9.16 18.37
CA VAL A 42 1.61 -10.53 18.76
C VAL A 42 0.17 -10.62 19.25
N GLY A 43 -0.32 -9.61 19.96
CA GLY A 43 -1.71 -9.54 20.42
C GLY A 43 -2.74 -9.44 19.28
N ASN A 44 -2.31 -8.97 18.10
CA ASN A 44 -3.12 -8.86 16.89
C ASN A 44 -2.89 -10.01 15.90
N ILE A 45 -2.12 -11.04 16.25
CA ILE A 45 -1.99 -12.25 15.41
C ILE A 45 -3.09 -13.23 15.80
N VAL A 46 -4.01 -13.48 14.86
CA VAL A 46 -5.15 -14.37 15.06
C VAL A 46 -5.35 -15.29 13.86
N PRO A 47 -5.99 -16.47 14.04
CA PRO A 47 -6.44 -17.29 12.92
C PRO A 47 -7.46 -16.53 12.07
N PHE A 48 -7.20 -16.45 10.77
CA PHE A 48 -8.09 -15.86 9.78
C PHE A 48 -8.07 -16.68 8.50
N LYS A 49 -9.17 -16.64 7.74
CA LYS A 49 -9.27 -17.28 6.43
C LYS A 49 -10.08 -16.39 5.50
N ASP A 50 -9.40 -15.83 4.51
CA ASP A 50 -10.01 -15.17 3.35
C ASP A 50 -8.98 -15.10 2.21
N GLY A 51 -9.37 -14.48 1.10
CA GLY A 51 -8.52 -14.27 -0.06
C GLY A 51 -7.99 -15.57 -0.65
N LEU A 52 -6.66 -15.72 -0.72
CA LEU A 52 -6.01 -16.93 -1.23
C LEU A 52 -5.67 -17.97 -0.17
N LEU A 53 -6.08 -17.77 1.09
CA LEU A 53 -5.84 -18.77 2.14
C LEU A 53 -6.80 -19.95 2.03
N GLU A 54 -6.26 -21.15 1.81
CA GLU A 54 -7.05 -22.40 1.72
C GLU A 54 -7.63 -22.84 3.08
N GLN A 55 -6.96 -22.46 4.17
CA GLN A 55 -7.32 -22.83 5.53
C GLN A 55 -7.04 -21.69 6.52
N PRO A 56 -7.71 -21.65 7.69
CA PRO A 56 -7.41 -20.68 8.73
C PRO A 56 -5.93 -20.70 9.09
N SER A 57 -5.29 -19.54 8.97
CA SER A 57 -3.86 -19.37 9.18
C SER A 57 -3.63 -18.15 10.06
N GLN A 58 -2.50 -18.11 10.78
CA GLN A 58 -2.16 -16.95 11.62
C GLN A 58 -1.89 -15.73 10.72
N THR A 59 -2.69 -14.69 10.88
CA THR A 59 -2.58 -13.41 10.16
C THR A 59 -2.53 -12.25 11.16
N LEU A 60 -1.96 -11.13 10.74
CA LEU A 60 -1.97 -9.90 11.51
C LEU A 60 -3.19 -9.04 11.12
N ILE A 61 -4.16 -8.89 12.03
CA ILE A 61 -5.32 -8.01 11.81
C ILE A 61 -4.93 -6.54 12.00
N ALA A 62 -5.77 -5.61 11.49
CA ALA A 62 -5.48 -4.18 11.52
C ALA A 62 -5.43 -3.58 12.94
N GLY A 63 -6.06 -4.23 13.92
CA GLY A 63 -6.02 -3.84 15.33
C GLY A 63 -7.01 -4.68 16.15
N LEU A 64 -6.97 -4.49 17.47
CA LEU A 64 -7.65 -5.40 18.40
C LEU A 64 -9.18 -5.42 18.24
N ASP A 65 -9.76 -4.33 17.77
CA ASP A 65 -11.21 -4.19 17.52
C ASP A 65 -11.60 -4.49 16.06
N TYR A 66 -10.64 -4.89 15.23
CA TYR A 66 -10.88 -5.32 13.85
C TYR A 66 -11.02 -6.84 13.79
N SER A 67 -11.90 -7.34 12.91
CA SER A 67 -12.09 -8.77 12.69
C SER A 67 -11.33 -9.31 11.48
N THR A 68 -10.74 -8.44 10.67
CA THR A 68 -10.08 -8.79 9.41
C THR A 68 -8.77 -8.02 9.23
N PRO A 69 -7.80 -8.57 8.48
CA PRO A 69 -6.75 -7.77 7.87
C PRO A 69 -7.33 -6.76 6.89
N TRP A 70 -6.67 -5.61 6.77
CA TRP A 70 -6.92 -4.62 5.73
C TRP A 70 -5.71 -4.55 4.80
N THR A 71 -5.92 -4.36 3.50
CA THR A 71 -4.84 -4.42 2.50
C THR A 71 -3.72 -3.44 2.77
N ARG A 72 -4.06 -2.19 3.07
CA ARG A 72 -3.12 -1.12 3.43
C ARG A 72 -2.34 -1.46 4.70
N ASP A 73 -3.03 -1.84 5.76
CA ASP A 73 -2.43 -2.20 7.05
C ASP A 73 -1.50 -3.40 6.92
N THR A 74 -1.91 -4.40 6.13
CA THR A 74 -1.10 -5.57 5.77
C THR A 74 0.21 -5.15 5.10
N ALA A 75 0.13 -4.27 4.10
CA ALA A 75 1.28 -3.80 3.35
C ALA A 75 2.27 -3.04 4.26
N ILE A 76 1.74 -2.12 5.06
CA ILE A 76 2.54 -1.23 5.92
C ILE A 76 3.15 -1.99 7.09
N ASN A 77 2.41 -2.87 7.74
CA ASN A 77 2.94 -3.70 8.82
C ASN A 77 4.06 -4.62 8.30
N THR A 78 3.85 -5.23 7.13
CA THR A 78 4.87 -6.06 6.49
C THR A 78 6.14 -5.26 6.19
N TRP A 79 5.99 -4.08 5.59
CA TRP A 79 7.10 -3.20 5.26
C TRP A 79 7.84 -2.68 6.50
N ASN A 80 7.12 -2.28 7.55
CA ASN A 80 7.67 -1.68 8.78
C ASN A 80 8.25 -2.69 9.79
N GLY A 81 8.57 -3.89 9.34
CA GLY A 81 9.37 -4.84 10.11
C GLY A 81 8.62 -6.10 10.57
N ALA A 82 7.29 -6.16 10.48
CA ALA A 82 6.59 -7.42 10.74
C ALA A 82 7.01 -8.50 9.74
N GLY A 83 7.33 -8.13 8.49
CA GLY A 83 7.81 -9.08 7.48
C GLY A 83 9.15 -9.72 7.85
N LEU A 84 10.01 -8.98 8.56
CA LEU A 84 11.30 -9.48 9.03
C LEU A 84 11.14 -10.35 10.29
N LEU A 85 10.26 -9.93 11.20
CA LEU A 85 10.11 -10.56 12.52
C LEU A 85 9.16 -11.76 12.52
N PHE A 86 8.13 -11.73 11.67
CA PHE A 86 7.07 -12.72 11.56
C PHE A 86 6.79 -13.07 10.09
N PRO A 87 7.79 -13.55 9.33
CA PRO A 87 7.67 -13.74 7.88
C PRO A 87 6.47 -14.61 7.52
N GLN A 88 6.27 -15.76 8.18
CA GLN A 88 5.12 -16.64 7.88
C GLN A 88 3.76 -15.96 8.11
N VAL A 89 3.65 -15.14 9.17
CA VAL A 89 2.40 -14.42 9.47
C VAL A 89 2.15 -13.37 8.40
N THR A 90 3.16 -12.60 8.00
CA THR A 90 3.00 -11.60 6.93
C THR A 90 2.73 -12.23 5.57
N TYR A 91 3.33 -13.38 5.26
CA TYR A 91 2.99 -14.17 4.07
C TYR A 91 1.49 -14.50 4.06
N ASN A 92 0.97 -15.09 5.14
CA ASN A 92 -0.44 -15.43 5.24
C ASN A 92 -1.33 -14.19 5.15
N THR A 93 -0.93 -13.10 5.80
CA THR A 93 -1.68 -11.84 5.82
C THR A 93 -1.74 -11.23 4.41
N LEU A 94 -0.62 -11.22 3.68
CA LEU A 94 -0.56 -10.76 2.28
C LEU A 94 -1.48 -11.59 1.38
N LEU A 95 -1.53 -12.90 1.55
CA LEU A 95 -2.44 -13.78 0.81
C LEU A 95 -3.91 -13.55 1.14
N SER A 96 -4.23 -13.21 2.40
CA SER A 96 -5.62 -13.02 2.85
C SER A 96 -6.31 -11.79 2.26
N VAL A 97 -5.54 -10.86 1.69
CA VAL A 97 -6.03 -9.60 1.10
C VAL A 97 -5.87 -9.56 -0.42
N LEU A 98 -5.67 -10.72 -1.04
CA LEU A 98 -5.75 -10.93 -2.49
C LEU A 98 -7.08 -11.57 -2.83
N LYS A 99 -7.59 -11.32 -4.03
CA LYS A 99 -8.81 -11.95 -4.56
C LYS A 99 -8.54 -12.64 -5.90
N ARG A 100 -9.39 -13.61 -6.24
CA ARG A 100 -9.45 -14.20 -7.59
C ARG A 100 -10.65 -13.66 -8.34
N GLU A 101 -10.43 -13.15 -9.54
CA GLU A 101 -11.48 -12.85 -10.51
C GLU A 101 -11.24 -13.70 -11.76
N GLY A 102 -12.01 -14.79 -11.88
CA GLY A 102 -11.75 -15.80 -12.90
C GLY A 102 -10.39 -16.48 -12.68
N GLU A 103 -9.53 -16.43 -13.69
CA GLU A 103 -8.16 -16.97 -13.63
C GLU A 103 -7.15 -15.96 -13.08
N GLU A 104 -7.51 -14.69 -12.95
CA GLU A 104 -6.60 -13.64 -12.52
C GLU A 104 -6.58 -13.48 -11.00
N VAL A 105 -5.40 -13.25 -10.45
CA VAL A 105 -5.22 -12.77 -9.08
C VAL A 105 -5.12 -11.24 -9.10
N LEU A 106 -5.85 -10.58 -8.20
CA LEU A 106 -5.80 -9.14 -7.98
C LEU A 106 -5.62 -8.82 -6.51
N ILE A 107 -5.13 -7.62 -6.23
CA ILE A 107 -5.09 -7.03 -4.91
C ILE A 107 -6.50 -6.55 -4.56
N ASP A 108 -7.01 -6.97 -3.40
CA ASP A 108 -8.34 -6.56 -2.94
C ASP A 108 -8.29 -5.29 -2.07
N GLY A 109 -9.45 -4.73 -1.77
CA GLY A 109 -9.60 -3.55 -0.92
C GLY A 109 -9.81 -2.25 -1.70
N GLN A 110 -9.58 -1.13 -1.02
CA GLN A 110 -9.87 0.21 -1.53
C GLN A 110 -8.81 0.65 -2.54
N TYR A 111 -9.22 0.94 -3.78
CA TYR A 111 -8.32 1.16 -4.92
C TYR A 111 -7.22 2.22 -4.70
N TRP A 112 -7.44 3.25 -3.88
CA TRP A 112 -6.48 4.34 -3.70
C TRP A 112 -5.24 3.92 -2.91
N ASP A 113 -5.35 2.92 -2.03
CA ASP A 113 -4.23 2.42 -1.24
C ASP A 113 -4.06 0.91 -1.24
N ALA A 114 -4.97 0.14 -1.85
CA ALA A 114 -4.79 -1.28 -2.13
C ALA A 114 -3.46 -1.52 -2.85
N ILE A 115 -3.10 -0.65 -3.81
CA ILE A 115 -1.85 -0.76 -4.56
C ILE A 115 -0.58 -0.68 -3.69
N SER A 116 -0.68 -0.17 -2.45
CA SER A 116 0.42 -0.21 -1.47
C SER A 116 0.85 -1.64 -1.12
N TRP A 117 -0.03 -2.64 -1.30
CA TRP A 117 0.30 -4.06 -1.19
C TRP A 117 1.55 -4.44 -1.98
N THR A 118 1.78 -3.80 -3.13
CA THR A 118 2.99 -3.95 -3.95
C THR A 118 4.28 -3.72 -3.14
N VAL A 119 4.29 -2.69 -2.30
CA VAL A 119 5.44 -2.35 -1.44
C VAL A 119 5.62 -3.41 -0.37
N GLY A 120 4.54 -3.81 0.31
CA GLY A 120 4.56 -4.86 1.32
C GLY A 120 5.08 -6.18 0.77
N ALA A 121 4.58 -6.61 -0.40
CA ALA A 121 4.98 -7.84 -1.06
C ALA A 121 6.44 -7.83 -1.52
N TRP A 122 6.91 -6.71 -2.09
CA TRP A 122 8.32 -6.56 -2.46
C TRP A 122 9.25 -6.70 -1.24
N TYR A 123 8.94 -6.02 -0.14
CA TYR A 123 9.76 -6.11 1.07
C TYR A 123 9.66 -7.48 1.76
N HIS A 124 8.50 -8.13 1.71
CA HIS A 124 8.37 -9.52 2.13
C HIS A 124 9.37 -10.42 1.37
N TYR A 125 9.41 -10.30 0.03
CA TYR A 125 10.40 -11.01 -0.79
C TYR A 125 11.84 -10.65 -0.39
N LEU A 126 12.17 -9.38 -0.18
CA LEU A 126 13.53 -8.99 0.22
C LEU A 126 13.97 -9.64 1.55
N TRP A 127 13.03 -9.91 2.47
CA TRP A 127 13.32 -10.52 3.77
C TRP A 127 13.38 -12.04 3.71
N THR A 128 12.60 -12.68 2.85
CA THR A 128 12.47 -14.14 2.81
C THR A 128 13.22 -14.80 1.66
N GLY A 129 13.47 -14.07 0.58
CA GLY A 129 13.98 -14.61 -0.68
C GLY A 129 12.97 -15.51 -1.42
N ASP A 130 11.70 -15.52 -1.03
CA ASP A 130 10.68 -16.41 -1.59
C ASP A 130 10.29 -15.98 -3.02
N LYS A 131 10.94 -16.59 -4.01
CA LYS A 131 10.65 -16.34 -5.43
C LYS A 131 9.29 -16.90 -5.88
N ALA A 132 8.75 -17.92 -5.20
CA ALA A 132 7.42 -18.44 -5.55
C ALA A 132 6.35 -17.42 -5.16
N PHE A 133 6.45 -16.85 -3.95
CA PHE A 133 5.63 -15.73 -3.54
C PHE A 133 5.83 -14.51 -4.46
N LEU A 134 7.07 -14.17 -4.80
CA LEU A 134 7.35 -13.05 -5.70
C LEU A 134 6.68 -13.22 -7.07
N SER A 135 6.62 -14.44 -7.61
CA SER A 135 5.92 -14.73 -8.87
C SER A 135 4.42 -14.45 -8.76
N LEU A 136 3.78 -14.88 -7.67
CA LEU A 136 2.37 -14.56 -7.39
C LEU A 136 2.16 -13.06 -7.20
N ALA A 137 3.07 -12.38 -6.48
CA ALA A 137 3.00 -10.95 -6.27
C ALA A 137 3.14 -10.17 -7.58
N PHE A 138 4.05 -10.59 -8.46
CA PHE A 138 4.23 -9.99 -9.78
C PHE A 138 2.95 -10.09 -10.63
N GLU A 139 2.30 -11.25 -10.64
CA GLU A 139 1.01 -11.44 -11.31
C GLU A 139 -0.06 -10.51 -10.71
N ALA A 140 -0.24 -10.55 -9.39
CA ALA A 140 -1.25 -9.76 -8.70
C ALA A 140 -1.08 -8.26 -8.94
N VAL A 141 0.14 -7.74 -8.87
CA VAL A 141 0.46 -6.33 -9.09
C VAL A 141 0.20 -5.93 -10.55
N ARG A 142 0.66 -6.75 -11.52
CA ARG A 142 0.45 -6.48 -12.94
C ARG A 142 -1.04 -6.41 -13.29
N ASN A 143 -1.82 -7.39 -12.84
CA ASN A 143 -3.25 -7.45 -13.11
C ASN A 143 -4.00 -6.31 -12.41
N SER A 144 -3.62 -5.99 -11.16
CA SER A 144 -4.22 -4.89 -10.41
C SER A 144 -3.93 -3.53 -11.05
N LEU A 145 -2.70 -3.29 -11.53
CA LEU A 145 -2.37 -2.06 -12.27
C LEU A 145 -3.23 -1.94 -13.54
N ALA A 146 -3.39 -3.02 -14.32
CA ALA A 146 -4.25 -3.01 -15.49
C ALA A 146 -5.72 -2.71 -15.12
N TYR A 147 -6.24 -3.30 -14.04
CA TYR A 147 -7.58 -3.05 -13.55
C TYR A 147 -7.78 -1.59 -13.10
N PHE A 148 -6.87 -1.04 -12.29
CA PHE A 148 -6.96 0.34 -11.82
C PHE A 148 -6.68 1.37 -12.91
N GLU A 149 -5.87 1.04 -13.92
CA GLU A 149 -5.74 1.87 -15.12
C GLU A 149 -7.08 1.98 -15.87
N ALA A 150 -7.81 0.87 -16.01
CA ALA A 150 -9.08 0.85 -16.72
C ALA A 150 -10.21 1.55 -15.94
N THR A 151 -10.13 1.56 -14.61
CA THR A 151 -11.23 2.01 -13.74
C THR A 151 -10.99 3.37 -13.10
N GLU A 152 -9.73 3.76 -12.82
CA GLU A 152 -9.40 4.92 -11.97
C GLU A 152 -8.41 5.91 -12.59
N PHE A 153 -7.77 5.58 -13.70
CA PHE A 153 -6.82 6.49 -14.33
C PHE A 153 -7.52 7.59 -15.11
N ASP A 154 -7.19 8.83 -14.76
CA ASP A 154 -7.60 10.03 -15.48
C ASP A 154 -6.64 10.30 -16.65
N GLY A 155 -7.16 10.13 -17.86
CA GLY A 155 -6.41 10.33 -19.10
C GLY A 155 -6.03 11.78 -19.38
N ASP A 156 -6.71 12.77 -18.82
CA ASP A 156 -6.47 14.19 -19.07
C ASP A 156 -5.42 14.74 -18.10
N LEU A 157 -5.53 14.39 -16.81
CA LEU A 157 -4.56 14.76 -15.78
C LEU A 157 -3.34 13.84 -15.75
N LYS A 158 -3.43 12.63 -16.34
CA LYS A 158 -2.41 11.58 -16.26
C LYS A 158 -2.11 11.16 -14.82
N LEU A 159 -3.15 11.11 -13.99
CA LEU A 159 -3.11 10.77 -12.57
C LEU A 159 -4.12 9.65 -12.30
N PHE A 160 -3.93 8.93 -11.21
CA PHE A 160 -4.95 8.05 -10.66
C PHE A 160 -5.88 8.84 -9.74
N ARG A 161 -7.18 8.66 -9.92
CA ARG A 161 -8.17 9.08 -8.96
C ARG A 161 -7.96 8.33 -7.65
N GLY A 162 -8.47 8.91 -6.57
CA GLY A 162 -8.44 8.33 -5.25
C GLY A 162 -8.31 9.37 -4.14
N PRO A 163 -9.00 9.13 -2.99
CA PRO A 163 -8.67 9.72 -1.71
C PRO A 163 -7.19 9.52 -1.34
N ALA A 164 -6.72 10.19 -0.30
CA ALA A 164 -5.37 10.00 0.22
C ALA A 164 -5.20 8.62 0.89
N CYS A 165 -3.97 8.09 0.89
CA CYS A 165 -3.63 6.93 1.70
C CYS A 165 -3.95 7.22 3.18
N TYR A 166 -4.68 6.31 3.85
CA TYR A 166 -5.28 6.53 5.20
C TYR A 166 -6.38 7.59 5.28
N GLY A 167 -6.78 8.19 4.17
CA GLY A 167 -7.77 9.25 4.11
C GLY A 167 -9.20 8.73 3.92
N ASP A 168 -9.65 7.78 4.74
CA ASP A 168 -10.98 7.17 4.59
C ASP A 168 -12.09 8.09 5.12
N GLY A 169 -11.75 8.93 6.10
CA GLY A 169 -12.67 9.83 6.78
C GLY A 169 -12.85 11.17 6.06
N VAL A 170 -14.09 11.65 5.95
CA VAL A 170 -14.38 12.96 5.33
C VAL A 170 -13.70 14.14 6.02
N ALA A 171 -13.37 14.00 7.30
CA ALA A 171 -12.65 15.02 8.09
C ALA A 171 -11.20 15.24 7.62
N ALA A 172 -10.66 14.33 6.79
CA ALA A 172 -9.36 14.50 6.15
C ALA A 172 -9.40 15.51 4.97
N TYR A 173 -10.58 16.01 4.60
CA TYR A 173 -10.79 16.80 3.38
C TYR A 173 -11.60 18.07 3.65
N PRO A 174 -11.55 19.06 2.73
CA PRO A 174 -12.41 20.23 2.82
C PRO A 174 -13.90 19.90 2.79
N ASP A 175 -14.73 20.82 3.28
CA ASP A 175 -16.19 20.68 3.42
C ASP A 175 -16.91 20.15 2.18
N PHE A 176 -16.36 20.42 0.98
CA PHE A 176 -16.84 19.86 -0.27
C PHE A 176 -17.01 18.34 -0.22
N TYR A 177 -16.04 17.64 0.38
CA TYR A 177 -15.99 16.19 0.53
C TYR A 177 -16.70 15.68 1.80
N ALA A 178 -17.16 16.58 2.68
CA ALA A 178 -18.02 16.26 3.82
C ALA A 178 -19.51 16.19 3.47
N ARG A 179 -19.88 16.43 2.20
CA ARG A 179 -21.26 16.33 1.70
C ARG A 179 -21.67 14.86 1.50
N THR A 180 -21.84 14.12 2.58
CA THR A 180 -22.06 12.65 2.59
C THR A 180 -23.37 12.24 3.27
N ASN A 181 -24.34 13.15 3.37
CA ASN A 181 -25.60 12.94 4.09
C ASN A 181 -25.42 12.48 5.55
N GLY A 182 -24.34 12.95 6.20
CA GLY A 182 -24.05 12.67 7.62
C GLY A 182 -23.14 11.48 7.88
N SER A 183 -22.67 10.78 6.84
CA SER A 183 -21.67 9.72 6.99
C SER A 183 -20.26 10.29 7.21
N SER A 184 -19.43 9.58 7.97
CA SER A 184 -18.01 9.91 8.13
C SER A 184 -17.11 9.33 7.03
N SER A 185 -17.63 8.48 6.14
CA SER A 185 -16.86 7.78 5.10
C SER A 185 -16.79 8.57 3.80
N ILE A 186 -15.61 8.68 3.21
CA ILE A 186 -15.40 9.34 1.91
C ILE A 186 -16.10 8.59 0.76
N LEU A 187 -16.30 7.28 0.89
CA LEU A 187 -17.01 6.47 -0.12
C LEU A 187 -18.47 6.90 -0.30
N ASP A 188 -19.10 7.39 0.78
CA ASP A 188 -20.51 7.79 0.74
C ASP A 188 -20.72 9.14 0.02
N TRP A 189 -19.63 9.86 -0.27
CA TRP A 189 -19.68 11.10 -1.04
C TRP A 189 -20.23 10.88 -2.44
N VAL A 190 -19.89 9.75 -3.08
CA VAL A 190 -20.29 9.44 -4.46
C VAL A 190 -21.81 9.28 -4.56
N THR A 191 -22.39 8.51 -3.65
CA THR A 191 -23.84 8.31 -3.56
C THR A 191 -24.57 9.62 -3.23
N ALA A 192 -23.96 10.48 -2.41
CA ALA A 192 -24.54 11.77 -2.03
C ALA A 192 -24.43 12.85 -3.13
N ASN A 193 -23.50 12.71 -4.08
CA ASN A 193 -23.21 13.72 -5.11
C ASN A 193 -23.08 13.07 -6.52
N PRO A 194 -24.12 12.36 -7.02
CA PRO A 194 -24.01 11.58 -8.26
C PRO A 194 -23.68 12.42 -9.49
N ASP A 195 -24.15 13.68 -9.56
CA ASP A 195 -23.89 14.58 -10.68
C ASP A 195 -22.44 15.10 -10.74
N GLN A 196 -21.67 14.89 -9.67
CA GLN A 196 -20.28 15.33 -9.53
C GLN A 196 -19.30 14.15 -9.45
N ALA A 197 -19.81 12.93 -9.43
CA ALA A 197 -19.01 11.73 -9.38
C ALA A 197 -18.35 11.45 -10.74
N ALA A 198 -17.17 10.86 -10.72
CA ALA A 198 -16.56 10.31 -11.93
C ALA A 198 -17.42 9.16 -12.48
N SER A 199 -17.52 9.07 -13.81
CA SER A 199 -18.42 8.12 -14.48
C SER A 199 -17.88 6.68 -14.55
N THR A 200 -16.69 6.43 -14.01
CA THR A 200 -15.98 5.15 -14.08
C THR A 200 -15.39 4.81 -12.72
N GLY A 201 -15.19 3.52 -12.47
CA GLY A 201 -14.63 3.05 -11.22
C GLY A 201 -15.52 3.37 -10.02
N PHE A 202 -14.89 3.74 -8.91
CA PHE A 202 -15.55 4.06 -7.64
C PHE A 202 -16.14 5.47 -7.61
N GLY A 203 -15.85 6.33 -8.59
CA GLY A 203 -16.57 7.60 -8.77
C GLY A 203 -16.09 8.79 -7.94
N ILE A 204 -15.07 8.64 -7.07
CA ILE A 204 -14.48 9.78 -6.35
C ILE A 204 -13.57 10.57 -7.32
N PRO A 205 -13.80 11.87 -7.56
CA PRO A 205 -13.08 12.64 -8.58
C PRO A 205 -11.71 13.18 -8.11
N MET A 206 -11.37 12.97 -6.85
CA MET A 206 -10.14 13.45 -6.21
C MET A 206 -8.89 12.77 -6.79
N HIS A 207 -7.78 13.51 -6.89
CA HIS A 207 -6.45 12.94 -7.09
C HIS A 207 -5.54 13.36 -5.94
N ALA A 208 -5.36 12.48 -4.95
CA ALA A 208 -4.45 12.73 -3.84
C ALA A 208 -2.98 12.43 -4.19
N LEU A 209 -2.06 13.16 -3.56
CA LEU A 209 -0.62 13.01 -3.77
C LEU A 209 -0.13 11.61 -3.38
N SER A 210 -0.50 11.13 -2.18
CA SER A 210 -0.08 9.82 -1.68
C SER A 210 -0.48 8.67 -2.60
N THR A 211 -1.73 8.67 -3.07
CA THR A 211 -2.25 7.67 -4.02
C THR A 211 -1.41 7.62 -5.28
N ASN A 212 -1.15 8.78 -5.88
CA ASN A 212 -0.34 8.85 -7.09
C ASN A 212 1.13 8.45 -6.84
N CYS A 213 1.68 8.75 -5.67
CA CYS A 213 3.00 8.25 -5.26
C CYS A 213 3.03 6.73 -5.11
N LEU A 214 1.97 6.10 -4.59
CA LEU A 214 1.87 4.64 -4.47
C LEU A 214 1.79 3.97 -5.84
N TYR A 215 0.98 4.48 -6.77
CA TYR A 215 0.92 3.98 -8.14
C TYR A 215 2.26 4.13 -8.88
N TYR A 216 2.94 5.26 -8.69
CA TYR A 216 4.30 5.44 -9.23
C TYR A 216 5.27 4.39 -8.69
N ALA A 217 5.26 4.16 -7.38
CA ALA A 217 6.09 3.14 -6.75
C ALA A 217 5.75 1.73 -7.29
N ALA A 218 4.47 1.43 -7.50
CA ALA A 218 4.03 0.14 -8.00
C ALA A 218 4.57 -0.17 -9.41
N TYR A 219 4.57 0.81 -10.33
CA TYR A 219 5.20 0.59 -11.65
C TYR A 219 6.70 0.28 -11.56
N HIS A 220 7.43 0.98 -10.69
CA HIS A 220 8.86 0.72 -10.50
C HIS A 220 9.15 -0.61 -9.82
N LEU A 221 8.32 -0.99 -8.85
CA LEU A 221 8.45 -2.28 -8.19
C LEU A 221 8.07 -3.41 -9.14
N LEU A 222 7.10 -3.23 -10.03
CA LEU A 222 6.78 -4.22 -11.06
C LEU A 222 7.98 -4.51 -11.97
N ASN A 223 8.71 -3.47 -12.40
CA ASN A 223 9.99 -3.63 -13.12
C ASN A 223 11.03 -4.39 -12.29
N SER A 224 11.16 -4.07 -11.00
CA SER A 224 12.10 -4.73 -10.09
C SER A 224 11.76 -6.21 -9.90
N MET A 225 10.48 -6.53 -9.71
CA MET A 225 9.97 -7.89 -9.58
C MET A 225 10.25 -8.71 -10.84
N ALA A 226 9.97 -8.16 -12.04
CA ALA A 226 10.27 -8.83 -13.30
C ALA A 226 11.77 -9.13 -13.46
N SER A 227 12.63 -8.18 -13.08
CA SER A 227 14.09 -8.37 -13.12
C SER A 227 14.55 -9.49 -12.18
N GLU A 228 14.07 -9.53 -10.93
CA GLU A 228 14.42 -10.57 -9.95
C GLU A 228 13.93 -11.97 -10.34
N LEU A 229 12.80 -12.03 -11.05
CA LEU A 229 12.22 -13.25 -11.59
C LEU A 229 12.80 -13.65 -12.96
N GLU A 230 13.74 -12.87 -13.50
CA GLU A 230 14.32 -13.08 -14.85
C GLU A 230 13.23 -13.16 -15.95
N CYS A 231 12.12 -12.46 -15.75
CA CYS A 231 10.99 -12.39 -16.67
C CYS A 231 11.18 -11.22 -17.66
N PRO A 232 10.55 -11.27 -18.85
CA PRO A 232 10.58 -10.13 -19.78
C PRO A 232 10.04 -8.86 -19.12
N ILE A 233 10.84 -7.79 -19.19
CA ILE A 233 10.45 -6.46 -18.71
C ILE A 233 9.73 -5.75 -19.87
N ASP A 234 8.50 -5.31 -19.63
CA ASP A 234 7.77 -4.49 -20.59
C ASP A 234 8.19 -3.01 -20.44
N PRO A 235 8.79 -2.38 -21.47
CA PRO A 235 9.18 -0.98 -21.43
C PRO A 235 8.02 -0.02 -21.10
N VAL A 236 6.77 -0.43 -21.31
CA VAL A 236 5.59 0.39 -21.03
C VAL A 236 5.47 0.73 -19.54
N TRP A 237 5.92 -0.13 -18.63
CA TRP A 237 5.80 0.11 -17.18
C TRP A 237 6.65 1.31 -16.76
N GLU A 238 7.88 1.39 -17.26
CA GLU A 238 8.76 2.54 -17.00
C GLU A 238 8.24 3.81 -17.69
N GLN A 239 7.71 3.72 -18.91
CA GLN A 239 7.11 4.87 -19.59
C GLN A 239 5.93 5.44 -18.81
N LYS A 240 5.05 4.58 -18.30
CA LYS A 240 3.91 4.96 -17.44
C LYS A 240 4.39 5.58 -16.13
N ALA A 241 5.40 4.99 -15.48
CA ALA A 241 6.01 5.56 -14.28
C ALA A 241 6.53 6.98 -14.52
N GLN A 242 7.28 7.21 -15.61
CA GLN A 242 7.80 8.55 -15.94
C GLN A 242 6.70 9.54 -16.32
N ALA A 243 5.64 9.10 -17.01
CA ALA A 243 4.48 9.94 -17.32
C ALA A 243 3.75 10.37 -16.04
N LEU A 244 3.47 9.43 -15.13
CA LEU A 244 2.83 9.70 -13.84
C LEU A 244 3.70 10.63 -12.98
N LYS A 245 5.02 10.39 -12.96
CA LYS A 245 5.99 11.25 -12.29
C LYS A 245 5.93 12.70 -12.79
N ALA A 246 5.88 12.88 -14.10
CA ALA A 246 5.76 14.20 -14.72
C ALA A 246 4.42 14.87 -14.39
N ALA A 247 3.33 14.10 -14.37
CA ALA A 247 2.02 14.58 -13.94
C ALA A 247 2.03 15.02 -12.47
N ILE A 248 2.63 14.24 -11.57
CA ILE A 248 2.79 14.60 -10.15
C ILE A 248 3.51 15.95 -10.03
N GLN A 249 4.61 16.15 -10.76
CA GLN A 249 5.31 17.45 -10.77
C GLN A 249 4.46 18.59 -11.28
N LYS A 250 3.79 18.38 -12.41
CA LYS A 250 3.01 19.42 -13.05
C LYS A 250 1.84 19.89 -12.18
N HIS A 251 1.15 18.96 -11.54
CA HIS A 251 -0.12 19.23 -10.88
C HIS A 251 0.02 19.52 -9.39
N PHE A 252 0.94 18.86 -8.69
CA PHE A 252 1.06 18.99 -7.23
C PHE A 252 2.18 19.93 -6.78
N TRP A 253 3.28 20.09 -7.54
CA TRP A 253 4.38 20.94 -7.09
C TRP A 253 4.00 22.43 -7.12
N ASN A 254 4.13 23.10 -5.98
CA ASN A 254 4.01 24.55 -5.86
C ASN A 254 5.41 25.17 -5.68
N ALA A 255 5.88 25.86 -6.71
CA ALA A 255 7.20 26.49 -6.70
C ALA A 255 7.31 27.70 -5.77
N GLU A 256 6.20 28.36 -5.45
CA GLU A 256 6.18 29.55 -4.58
C GLU A 256 6.35 29.15 -3.12
N THR A 257 5.67 28.08 -2.69
CA THR A 257 5.76 27.56 -1.32
C THR A 257 6.88 26.54 -1.16
N GLY A 258 7.39 25.98 -2.25
CA GLY A 258 8.38 24.90 -2.23
C GLY A 258 7.81 23.59 -1.67
N SER A 259 6.51 23.36 -1.80
CA SER A 259 5.82 22.18 -1.28
C SER A 259 4.90 21.55 -2.33
N TYR A 260 4.45 20.32 -2.06
CA TYR A 260 3.39 19.69 -2.84
C TYR A 260 2.02 20.01 -2.25
N ARG A 261 1.03 20.16 -3.13
CA ARG A 261 -0.40 20.16 -2.80
C ARG A 261 -0.82 18.81 -2.24
N TYR A 262 -1.87 18.80 -1.45
CA TYR A 262 -2.45 17.58 -0.91
C TYR A 262 -3.22 16.79 -1.98
N TYR A 263 -4.17 17.45 -2.66
CA TYR A 263 -4.93 16.87 -3.75
C TYR A 263 -5.24 17.90 -4.83
N VAL A 264 -5.58 17.40 -6.03
CA VAL A 264 -6.10 18.17 -7.16
C VAL A 264 -7.34 17.47 -7.73
N ASP A 265 -8.32 18.23 -8.20
CA ASP A 265 -9.48 17.76 -8.95
C ASP A 265 -10.11 18.91 -9.76
N ASP A 266 -11.22 18.65 -10.44
CA ASP A 266 -11.95 19.64 -11.25
C ASP A 266 -12.61 20.76 -10.41
N PHE A 267 -12.77 20.55 -9.09
CA PHE A 267 -13.40 21.49 -8.17
C PHE A 267 -12.38 22.36 -7.43
N GLY A 268 -11.10 21.99 -7.48
CA GLY A 268 -9.99 22.80 -7.01
C GLY A 268 -8.81 21.97 -6.53
N SER A 269 -8.02 22.58 -5.64
CA SER A 269 -6.87 21.94 -5.03
C SER A 269 -6.72 22.37 -3.59
N SER A 270 -5.95 21.62 -2.81
CA SER A 270 -5.63 21.97 -1.43
C SER A 270 -4.13 22.17 -1.23
N GLU A 271 -3.77 23.35 -0.71
CA GLU A 271 -2.39 23.68 -0.31
C GLU A 271 -2.02 23.15 1.10
N HIS A 272 -2.96 22.45 1.76
CA HIS A 272 -2.61 21.66 2.95
C HIS A 272 -1.63 20.55 2.57
N GLN A 273 -1.02 19.94 3.59
CA GLN A 273 -0.04 18.87 3.40
C GLN A 273 -0.49 17.62 4.14
N GLU A 274 -0.34 16.50 3.45
CA GLU A 274 -0.55 15.17 4.00
C GLU A 274 0.82 14.52 4.22
N GLY A 275 1.13 14.21 5.49
CA GLY A 275 2.46 13.74 5.89
C GLY A 275 2.89 12.45 5.18
N MET A 276 1.95 11.53 4.95
CA MET A 276 2.23 10.28 4.25
C MET A 276 2.55 10.54 2.76
N GLY A 277 1.77 11.36 2.07
CA GLY A 277 2.05 11.81 0.70
C GLY A 277 3.42 12.46 0.56
N MET A 278 3.79 13.34 1.51
CA MET A 278 5.12 13.97 1.53
C MET A 278 6.25 12.96 1.78
N LEU A 279 6.03 11.97 2.65
CA LEU A 279 6.98 10.90 2.92
C LEU A 279 7.15 9.98 1.71
N LEU A 280 6.06 9.51 1.10
CA LEU A 280 6.08 8.66 -0.10
C LEU A 280 6.73 9.38 -1.28
N CYS A 281 6.44 10.68 -1.43
CA CYS A 281 7.08 11.62 -2.35
C CYS A 281 8.58 11.80 -2.08
N SER A 282 9.10 11.48 -0.91
CA SER A 282 10.54 11.58 -0.63
C SER A 282 11.25 10.22 -0.68
N PHE A 283 10.55 9.15 -0.30
CA PHE A 283 11.11 7.81 -0.09
C PHE A 283 10.92 6.85 -1.27
N LEU A 284 9.71 6.79 -1.83
CA LEU A 284 9.32 5.75 -2.80
C LEU A 284 9.19 6.31 -4.20
N ALA A 285 8.49 7.43 -4.28
CA ALA A 285 8.47 8.26 -5.45
C ALA A 285 9.65 9.21 -5.32
N LEU A 286 10.38 9.59 -6.36
CA LEU A 286 11.17 10.83 -6.28
C LEU A 286 12.38 10.83 -5.32
N ARG A 287 13.48 10.21 -5.78
CA ARG A 287 14.76 10.96 -5.81
C ARG A 287 14.60 12.22 -6.71
N MET A 288 13.63 13.12 -6.44
CA MET A 288 13.43 14.43 -7.09
C MET A 288 13.91 15.58 -6.22
N LEU A 289 14.80 15.32 -5.26
CA LEU A 289 15.70 16.38 -4.86
C LEU A 289 16.50 16.78 -6.11
N SER A 290 15.98 17.77 -6.82
CA SER A 290 16.80 18.69 -7.56
C SER A 290 17.88 19.14 -6.58
N ARG A 291 19.08 18.60 -6.73
CA ARG A 291 20.29 19.33 -6.36
C ARG A 291 20.32 20.58 -7.26
N ARG A 292 19.46 21.56 -7.02
CA ARG A 292 19.88 22.94 -7.16
C ARG A 292 20.78 23.18 -5.98
N ALA A 293 22.06 22.90 -6.20
CA ALA A 293 23.12 23.43 -5.37
C ALA A 293 22.76 24.87 -5.03
N ARG A 294 22.68 25.19 -3.73
CA ARG A 294 22.84 26.55 -3.28
C ARG A 294 24.20 26.99 -3.83
N SER A 295 24.19 27.75 -4.93
CA SER A 295 25.32 28.58 -5.30
C SER A 295 25.42 29.64 -4.21
N TYR A 296 26.14 29.32 -3.14
CA TYR A 296 26.77 30.37 -2.37
C TYR A 296 27.73 31.07 -3.32
N SER A 297 27.34 32.24 -3.82
CA SER A 297 28.31 33.18 -4.36
C SER A 297 29.16 33.62 -3.18
N SER A 298 30.33 33.02 -3.02
CA SER A 298 31.43 33.69 -2.34
C SER A 298 31.91 34.78 -3.29
N SER A 299 31.37 35.98 -3.14
CA SER A 299 32.02 37.19 -3.63
C SER A 299 33.29 37.41 -2.82
N MET A 300 34.41 37.57 -3.55
CA MET A 300 35.62 38.23 -3.06
C MET A 300 35.32 39.64 -2.53
#